data_AF-A5KSM0-F1
#
_entry.id   AF-A5KSM0-F1
#
_cell.length_a   1.000
_cell.length_b   1.000
_cell.length_c   1.000
_cell.angle_alpha   90.00
_cell.angle_beta   90.00
_cell.angle_gamma   90.00
#
_symmetry.space_group_name_H-M   'P 1'
#
loop_
_entity.id
_entity.type
_entity.pdbx_description
1 polymer ?
#
loop_
_entity_poly.entity_id
_entity_poly.type
_entity_poly.pdbx_seq_one_letter_code
_entity_poly.pdbx_strand_id
1 'polypeptide(L)'
;IDADWFSGQVPDAHTPGVDNLRYYDFFAQLEELGLDAGEVEAYVLRRMSEGDYVYEDVPVFLDFLRYEIKPDRITLLTYGEKRFQKLKFNCAPSLKGLGFVATLEPKRDYFGGHLKESVGLVIDDKMIKGLPSNFRQFKLTREVTSVLFSGSFLDLQQNWEDYVVGLR
;
A
#
# COMPACT_ATOMS: atom_id res chain seq x y z
N ILE A 1 -11.21 -7.10 -18.18
CA ILE A 1 -11.61 -6.55 -16.86
C ILE A 1 -11.24 -5.09 -16.90
N ASP A 2 -12.21 -4.22 -16.62
CA ASP A 2 -12.00 -2.77 -16.53
C ASP A 2 -10.99 -2.45 -15.41
N ALA A 3 -10.15 -1.43 -15.58
CA ALA A 3 -9.23 -0.98 -14.55
C ALA A 3 -9.97 -0.57 -13.26
N ASP A 4 -11.18 -0.04 -13.38
CA ASP A 4 -12.00 0.36 -12.23
C ASP A 4 -12.52 -0.84 -11.41
N TRP A 5 -12.79 -1.95 -12.09
CA TRP A 5 -13.16 -3.20 -11.42
C TRP A 5 -11.96 -3.80 -10.67
N PHE A 6 -10.79 -3.77 -11.31
CA PHE A 6 -9.57 -4.31 -10.72
C PHE A 6 -8.95 -3.40 -9.65
N SER A 7 -9.23 -2.09 -9.67
CA SER A 7 -8.79 -1.16 -8.61
C SER A 7 -9.56 -1.37 -7.30
N GLY A 8 -10.72 -2.05 -7.37
CA GLY A 8 -11.61 -2.32 -6.26
C GLY A 8 -12.59 -1.19 -5.98
N GLN A 9 -12.77 -0.26 -6.92
CA GLN A 9 -13.73 0.85 -6.84
C GLN A 9 -15.11 0.42 -7.34
N VAL A 10 -15.54 -0.79 -7.00
CA VAL A 10 -16.85 -1.32 -7.39
C VAL A 10 -17.86 -0.95 -6.29
N PRO A 11 -18.88 -0.12 -6.59
CA PRO A 11 -19.94 0.21 -5.64
C PRO A 11 -20.59 -1.06 -5.11
N ASP A 12 -20.88 -1.10 -3.81
CA ASP A 12 -21.59 -2.19 -3.13
C ASP A 12 -20.93 -3.58 -3.14
N ALA A 13 -19.78 -3.77 -3.81
CA ALA A 13 -19.03 -5.04 -3.82
C ALA A 13 -18.04 -5.17 -2.64
N HIS A 14 -18.14 -4.27 -1.65
CA HIS A 14 -17.21 -4.23 -0.53
C HIS A 14 -17.73 -5.06 0.64
N THR A 15 -16.94 -6.04 1.05
CA THR A 15 -17.21 -6.88 2.21
C THR A 15 -16.90 -6.12 3.51
N PRO A 16 -17.81 -6.15 4.49
CA PRO A 16 -17.55 -5.60 5.83
C PRO A 16 -16.35 -6.30 6.48
N GLY A 17 -15.40 -5.50 6.97
CA GLY A 17 -14.33 -5.95 7.85
C GLY A 17 -14.54 -5.47 9.28
N VAL A 18 -13.46 -5.47 10.05
CA VAL A 18 -13.41 -4.96 11.43
C VAL A 18 -13.27 -3.43 11.46
N ASP A 19 -13.73 -2.78 12.53
CA ASP A 19 -13.60 -1.32 12.74
C ASP A 19 -14.12 -0.43 11.60
N ASN A 20 -15.24 -0.83 10.97
CA ASN A 20 -15.81 -0.17 9.78
C ASN A 20 -14.89 -0.15 8.56
N LEU A 21 -13.79 -0.89 8.59
CA LEU A 21 -12.98 -1.13 7.41
C LEU A 21 -13.78 -2.02 6.45
N ARG A 22 -13.54 -1.82 5.17
CA ARG A 22 -14.15 -2.59 4.10
C ARG A 22 -13.07 -3.03 3.15
N TYR A 23 -13.17 -4.25 2.64
CA TYR A 23 -12.29 -4.74 1.60
C TYR A 23 -13.11 -5.25 0.43
N TYR A 24 -12.54 -5.21 -0.75
CA TYR A 24 -13.15 -5.77 -1.94
C TYR A 24 -12.72 -7.23 -2.09
N ASP A 25 -13.68 -8.15 -2.08
CA ASP A 25 -13.45 -9.58 -2.28
C ASP A 25 -13.54 -9.90 -3.78
N PHE A 26 -12.46 -9.62 -4.48
CA PHE A 26 -12.37 -9.80 -5.93
C PHE A 26 -12.70 -11.22 -6.36
N PHE A 27 -12.24 -12.23 -5.61
CA PHE A 27 -12.41 -13.63 -5.99
C PHE A 27 -13.81 -14.16 -5.75
N ALA A 28 -14.47 -13.73 -4.67
CA ALA A 28 -15.90 -13.99 -4.49
C ALA A 28 -16.71 -13.39 -5.65
N GLN A 29 -16.37 -12.18 -6.10
CA GLN A 29 -17.07 -11.59 -7.25
C GLN A 29 -16.81 -12.36 -8.56
N LEU A 30 -15.58 -12.85 -8.80
CA LEU A 30 -15.31 -13.70 -9.97
C LEU A 30 -16.16 -14.97 -9.95
N GLU A 31 -16.31 -15.59 -8.78
CA GLU A 31 -17.15 -16.76 -8.58
C GLU A 31 -18.63 -16.47 -8.85
N GLU A 32 -19.16 -15.35 -8.35
CA GLU A 32 -20.54 -14.89 -8.63
C GLU A 32 -20.80 -14.68 -10.12
N LEU A 33 -19.77 -14.27 -10.86
CA LEU A 33 -19.82 -14.06 -12.31
C LEU A 33 -19.56 -15.35 -13.13
N GLY A 34 -19.28 -16.48 -12.47
CA GLY A 34 -18.95 -17.74 -13.13
C GLY A 34 -17.62 -17.71 -13.88
N LEU A 35 -16.68 -16.87 -13.46
CA LEU A 35 -15.37 -16.72 -14.07
C LEU A 35 -14.32 -17.58 -13.36
N ASP A 36 -13.42 -18.20 -14.12
CA ASP A 36 -12.28 -18.91 -13.54
C ASP A 36 -11.25 -17.90 -13.00
N ALA A 37 -10.98 -17.99 -11.70
CA ALA A 37 -10.07 -17.08 -11.02
C ALA A 37 -8.63 -17.15 -11.57
N GLY A 38 -8.15 -18.34 -11.94
CA GLY A 38 -6.80 -18.53 -12.46
C GLY A 38 -6.63 -17.94 -13.87
N GLU A 39 -7.62 -18.14 -14.74
CA GLU A 39 -7.65 -17.54 -16.08
C GLU A 39 -7.69 -16.02 -16.01
N VAL A 40 -8.52 -15.48 -15.10
CA VAL A 40 -8.61 -14.03 -14.85
C VAL A 40 -7.30 -13.48 -14.32
N GLU A 41 -6.67 -14.11 -13.32
CA GLU A 41 -5.36 -13.69 -12.81
C GLU A 41 -4.30 -13.66 -13.90
N ALA A 42 -4.21 -14.74 -14.69
CA ALA A 42 -3.27 -14.82 -15.79
C ALA A 42 -3.54 -13.76 -16.87
N TYR A 43 -4.81 -13.46 -17.14
CA TYR A 43 -5.20 -12.38 -18.05
C TYR A 43 -4.77 -11.01 -17.51
N VAL A 44 -5.05 -10.71 -16.24
CA VAL A 44 -4.68 -9.44 -15.59
C VAL A 44 -3.17 -9.23 -15.63
N LEU A 45 -2.38 -10.24 -15.24
CA LEU A 45 -0.92 -10.15 -15.23
C LEU A 45 -0.31 -9.97 -16.63
N ARG A 46 -0.98 -10.44 -17.69
CA ARG A 46 -0.54 -10.22 -19.07
C ARG A 46 -0.95 -8.86 -19.63
N ARG A 47 -2.07 -8.31 -19.18
CA ARG A 47 -2.69 -7.13 -19.80
C ARG A 47 -2.40 -5.81 -19.08
N MET A 48 -2.22 -5.88 -17.76
CA MET A 48 -1.91 -4.72 -16.94
C MET A 48 -0.39 -4.47 -16.93
N SER A 49 -0.04 -3.20 -17.00
CA SER A 49 1.32 -2.68 -16.91
C SER A 49 1.49 -1.85 -15.63
N GLU A 50 2.73 -1.48 -15.32
CA GLU A 50 3.03 -0.68 -14.14
C GLU A 50 2.23 0.63 -14.08
N GLY A 51 2.15 1.34 -15.20
CA GLY A 51 1.47 2.64 -15.29
C GLY A 51 -0.05 2.57 -15.13
N ASP A 52 -0.64 1.38 -15.21
CA ASP A 52 -2.08 1.20 -14.95
C ASP A 52 -2.39 1.19 -13.45
N TYR A 53 -1.38 1.03 -12.59
CA TYR A 53 -1.56 0.76 -11.17
C TYR A 53 -0.72 1.64 -10.24
N VAL A 54 0.43 2.07 -10.73
CA VAL A 54 1.41 2.82 -9.96
C VAL A 54 1.44 4.25 -10.46
N TYR A 55 1.28 5.20 -9.55
CA TYR A 55 1.43 6.62 -9.87
C TYR A 55 2.84 6.89 -10.41
N GLU A 56 2.94 7.79 -11.39
CA GLU A 56 4.19 8.08 -12.11
C GLU A 56 5.37 8.48 -11.21
N ASP A 57 5.10 9.03 -10.02
CA ASP A 57 6.11 9.47 -9.05
C ASP A 57 6.60 8.37 -8.10
N VAL A 58 5.93 7.22 -8.04
CA VAL A 58 6.29 6.11 -7.16
C VAL A 58 7.62 5.45 -7.57
N PRO A 59 7.91 5.13 -8.85
CA PRO A 59 9.16 4.49 -9.21
C PRO A 59 10.38 5.34 -8.84
N VAL A 60 10.31 6.65 -9.10
CA VAL A 60 11.35 7.62 -8.72
C VAL A 60 11.55 7.65 -7.21
N PHE A 61 10.45 7.65 -6.44
CA PHE A 61 10.53 7.63 -4.99
C PHE A 61 11.08 6.30 -4.43
N LEU A 62 10.76 5.16 -5.05
CA LEU A 62 11.31 3.87 -4.64
C LEU A 62 12.80 3.78 -4.90
N ASP A 63 13.29 4.33 -6.01
CA ASP A 63 14.72 4.38 -6.30
C ASP A 63 15.46 5.25 -5.28
N PHE A 64 14.88 6.39 -4.90
CA PHE A 64 15.36 7.18 -3.77
C PHE A 64 15.39 6.36 -2.47
N LEU A 65 14.29 5.69 -2.10
CA LEU A 65 14.25 4.89 -0.86
C LEU A 65 15.27 3.76 -0.86
N ARG A 66 15.51 3.11 -2.00
CA ARG A 66 16.52 2.04 -2.14
C ARG A 66 17.95 2.55 -2.00
N TYR A 67 18.19 3.80 -2.33
CA TYR A 67 19.47 4.47 -2.11
C TYR A 67 19.66 4.82 -0.62
N GLU A 68 18.62 5.37 0.01
CA GLU A 68 18.65 5.82 1.41
C GLU A 68 18.54 4.68 2.44
N ILE A 69 17.86 3.60 2.08
CA ILE A 69 17.55 2.47 2.95
C ILE A 69 17.79 1.16 2.20
N LYS A 70 18.35 0.16 2.88
CA LYS A 70 18.45 -1.19 2.33
C LYS A 70 17.06 -1.72 1.92
N PRO A 71 16.90 -2.33 0.72
CA PRO A 71 15.59 -2.78 0.22
C PRO A 71 14.82 -3.72 1.17
N ASP A 72 15.53 -4.55 1.95
CA ASP A 72 14.95 -5.48 2.93
C ASP A 72 14.30 -4.78 4.14
N ARG A 73 14.52 -3.47 4.31
CA ARG A 73 13.89 -2.65 5.35
C ARG A 73 12.68 -1.86 4.84
N ILE A 74 12.30 -2.02 3.57
CA ILE A 74 11.13 -1.37 2.98
C ILE A 74 10.02 -2.43 2.84
N THR A 75 8.87 -2.19 3.48
CA THR A 75 7.72 -3.10 3.44
C THR A 75 6.46 -2.35 3.01
N LEU A 76 5.77 -2.86 1.99
CA LEU A 76 4.41 -2.44 1.65
C LEU A 76 3.42 -3.17 2.56
N LEU A 77 2.73 -2.42 3.42
CA LEU A 77 1.64 -2.91 4.27
C LEU A 77 0.29 -2.43 3.71
N THR A 78 -0.53 -3.37 3.26
CA THR A 78 -1.85 -3.09 2.69
C THR A 78 -2.96 -3.80 3.46
N TYR A 79 -4.15 -3.18 3.47
CA TYR A 79 -5.36 -3.77 4.03
C TYR A 79 -6.18 -4.40 2.90
N GLY A 80 -6.58 -5.66 3.06
CA GLY A 80 -7.45 -6.36 2.14
C GLY A 80 -7.10 -7.83 1.96
N GLU A 81 -7.91 -8.52 1.16
CA GLU A 81 -7.73 -9.94 0.88
C GLU A 81 -6.35 -10.21 0.26
N LYS A 82 -5.64 -11.19 0.81
CA LYS A 82 -4.22 -11.42 0.55
C LYS A 82 -3.94 -11.77 -0.91
N ARG A 83 -4.71 -12.67 -1.51
CA ARG A 83 -4.52 -13.11 -2.90
C ARG A 83 -4.72 -11.92 -3.85
N PHE A 84 -5.72 -11.08 -3.59
CA PHE A 84 -6.05 -9.95 -4.45
C PHE A 84 -5.03 -8.82 -4.31
N GLN A 85 -4.61 -8.50 -3.10
CA GLN A 85 -3.53 -7.52 -2.87
C GLN A 85 -2.22 -8.01 -3.48
N LYS A 86 -1.95 -9.33 -3.46
CA LYS A 86 -0.77 -9.90 -4.09
C LYS A 86 -0.82 -9.82 -5.61
N LEU A 87 -2.00 -10.02 -6.21
CA LEU A 87 -2.21 -9.83 -7.64
C LEU A 87 -1.92 -8.38 -8.06
N LYS A 88 -2.45 -7.40 -7.32
CA LYS A 88 -2.15 -5.97 -7.49
C LYS A 88 -0.64 -5.68 -7.42
N PHE A 89 0.03 -6.21 -6.39
CA PHE A 89 1.48 -6.06 -6.23
C PHE A 89 2.26 -6.64 -7.42
N ASN A 90 1.84 -7.79 -7.94
CA ASN A 90 2.51 -8.45 -9.06
C ASN A 90 2.32 -7.73 -10.41
N CYS A 91 1.32 -6.86 -10.53
CA CYS A 91 1.14 -5.98 -11.70
C CYS A 91 2.15 -4.82 -11.74
N ALA A 92 2.94 -4.61 -10.68
CA ALA A 92 3.86 -3.48 -10.54
C ALA A 92 5.33 -3.92 -10.42
N PRO A 93 6.06 -4.02 -11.55
CA PRO A 93 7.48 -4.38 -11.56
C PRO A 93 8.36 -3.54 -10.64
N SER A 94 8.12 -2.23 -10.51
CA SER A 94 8.89 -1.35 -9.60
C SER A 94 8.75 -1.72 -8.12
N LEU A 95 7.71 -2.44 -7.70
CA LEU A 95 7.57 -2.93 -6.32
C LEU A 95 8.36 -4.22 -6.05
N LYS A 96 8.95 -4.82 -7.09
CA LYS A 96 9.72 -6.06 -6.94
C LYS A 96 10.89 -5.85 -5.97
N GLY A 97 11.07 -6.83 -5.09
CA GLY A 97 12.13 -6.82 -4.07
C GLY A 97 11.75 -6.12 -2.77
N LEU A 98 10.60 -5.43 -2.70
CA LEU A 98 10.08 -4.92 -1.44
C LEU A 98 9.46 -6.05 -0.59
N GLY A 99 9.51 -5.89 0.73
CA GLY A 99 8.64 -6.65 1.63
C GLY A 99 7.17 -6.38 1.31
N PHE A 100 6.32 -7.40 1.43
CA PHE A 100 4.89 -7.27 1.16
C PHE A 100 4.08 -7.97 2.25
N VAL A 101 3.19 -7.21 2.88
CA VAL A 101 2.24 -7.71 3.87
C VAL A 101 0.84 -7.24 3.48
N ALA A 102 -0.08 -8.19 3.34
CA ALA A 102 -1.51 -7.93 3.28
C ALA A 102 -2.14 -8.46 4.57
N THR A 103 -2.99 -7.65 5.20
CA THR A 103 -3.72 -8.02 6.40
C THR A 103 -5.19 -7.60 6.32
N LEU A 104 -6.06 -8.31 7.04
CA LEU A 104 -7.45 -7.93 7.29
C LEU A 104 -7.65 -7.34 8.69
N GLU A 105 -6.56 -7.17 9.45
CA GLU A 105 -6.60 -6.44 10.72
C GLU A 105 -6.38 -4.93 10.49
N PRO A 106 -6.90 -4.06 11.36
CA PRO A 106 -6.61 -2.63 11.29
C PRO A 106 -5.11 -2.40 11.40
N LYS A 107 -4.54 -1.53 10.54
CA LYS A 107 -3.09 -1.27 10.53
C LYS A 107 -2.54 -0.92 11.92
N ARG A 108 -3.28 -0.17 12.74
CA ARG A 108 -2.88 0.16 14.13
C ARG A 108 -2.61 -1.09 14.98
N ASP A 109 -3.45 -2.11 14.83
CA ASP A 109 -3.38 -3.35 15.60
C ASP A 109 -2.25 -4.21 15.05
N TYR A 110 -2.06 -4.22 13.72
CA TYR A 110 -0.89 -4.83 13.09
C TYR A 110 0.41 -4.27 13.68
N PHE A 111 0.56 -2.95 13.74
CA PHE A 111 1.74 -2.31 14.32
C PHE A 111 1.92 -2.67 15.79
N GLY A 112 0.85 -2.63 16.58
CA GLY A 112 0.90 -2.95 18.02
C GLY A 112 1.17 -4.42 18.33
N GLY A 113 0.76 -5.35 17.46
CA GLY A 113 0.92 -6.79 17.65
C GLY A 113 2.19 -7.36 17.04
N HIS A 114 2.55 -6.91 15.83
CA HIS A 114 3.62 -7.52 15.03
C HIS A 114 4.89 -6.68 14.94
N LEU A 115 4.77 -5.35 15.08
CA LEU A 115 5.88 -4.42 14.88
C LEU A 115 6.18 -3.58 16.14
N LYS A 116 5.68 -4.00 17.31
CA LYS A 116 5.72 -3.22 18.54
C LYS A 116 7.11 -2.72 18.92
N GLU A 117 8.14 -3.53 18.73
CA GLU A 117 9.53 -3.23 19.07
C GLU A 117 10.33 -2.62 17.90
N SER A 118 9.70 -2.44 16.73
CA SER A 118 10.35 -1.91 15.53
C SER A 118 10.33 -0.39 15.50
N VAL A 119 11.38 0.25 14.99
CA VAL A 119 11.40 1.71 14.79
C VAL A 119 11.28 2.00 13.31
N GLY A 120 10.43 2.95 12.91
CA GLY A 120 10.22 3.21 11.49
C GLY A 120 9.39 4.43 11.14
N LEU A 121 9.32 4.67 9.84
CA LEU A 121 8.47 5.69 9.23
C LEU A 121 7.34 5.00 8.47
N VAL A 122 6.10 5.38 8.74
CA VAL A 122 4.92 4.94 8.01
C VAL A 122 4.54 6.03 7.01
N ILE A 123 4.41 5.67 5.74
CA ILE A 123 3.95 6.55 4.66
C ILE A 123 2.58 6.04 4.20
N ASP A 124 1.54 6.83 4.38
CA ASP A 124 0.15 6.43 4.12
C ASP A 124 -0.69 7.64 3.70
N ASP A 125 -1.70 7.45 2.84
CA ASP A 125 -2.62 8.53 2.47
C ASP A 125 -3.55 8.92 3.64
N LYS A 126 -3.68 8.04 4.63
CA LYS A 126 -4.54 8.23 5.81
C LYS A 126 -3.73 8.21 7.10
N MET A 127 -4.11 9.09 8.04
CA MET A 127 -3.57 9.05 9.39
C MET A 127 -4.00 7.78 10.12
N ILE A 128 -3.04 7.07 10.72
CA ILE A 128 -3.28 5.88 11.53
C ILE A 128 -3.35 6.31 13.00
N LYS A 129 -4.56 6.36 13.56
CA LYS A 129 -4.73 6.69 14.98
C LYS A 129 -4.24 5.53 15.85
N GLY A 130 -3.46 5.84 16.88
CA GLY A 130 -2.94 4.86 17.82
C GLY A 130 -1.71 4.09 17.34
N LEU A 131 -0.96 4.66 16.38
CA LEU A 131 0.33 4.12 15.98
C LEU A 131 1.31 4.10 17.19
N PRO A 132 2.11 3.04 17.38
CA PRO A 132 3.12 3.00 18.44
C PRO A 132 4.09 4.20 18.36
N SER A 133 4.54 4.73 19.50
CA SER A 133 5.31 5.99 19.58
C SER A 133 6.70 5.93 18.94
N ASN A 134 7.21 4.73 18.72
CA ASN A 134 8.44 4.40 18.01
C ASN A 134 8.28 4.47 16.47
N PHE A 135 7.07 4.69 15.97
CA PHE A 135 6.85 5.00 14.57
C PHE A 135 6.51 6.47 14.37
N ARG A 136 7.13 7.05 13.35
CA ARG A 136 6.67 8.31 12.77
C ARG A 136 5.69 8.02 11.65
N GLN A 137 4.80 8.97 11.38
CA GLN A 137 3.92 8.90 10.25
C GLN A 137 4.08 10.13 9.35
N PHE A 138 4.20 9.89 8.06
CA PHE A 138 4.07 10.89 7.01
C PHE A 138 2.76 10.64 6.26
N LYS A 139 1.87 11.62 6.24
CA LYS A 139 0.64 11.56 5.47
C LYS A 139 0.92 11.96 4.02
N LEU A 140 0.90 10.99 3.12
CA LEU A 140 1.04 11.25 1.70
C LEU A 140 -0.20 12.01 1.20
N THR A 141 -0.01 13.16 0.58
CA THR A 141 -1.06 13.93 -0.08
C THR A 141 -0.71 14.13 -1.54
N ARG A 142 -1.75 14.17 -2.39
CA ARG A 142 -1.62 14.57 -3.79
C ARG A 142 -1.87 16.07 -3.99
N GLU A 143 -2.19 16.77 -2.89
CA GLU A 143 -2.42 18.22 -2.84
C GLU A 143 -1.24 18.91 -2.15
N VAL A 144 -0.98 20.16 -2.55
CA VAL A 144 0.01 21.02 -1.88
C VAL A 144 -0.50 21.38 -0.49
N THR A 145 0.26 21.03 0.54
CA THR A 145 -0.10 21.23 1.95
C THR A 145 1.06 21.91 2.69
N SER A 146 0.75 22.82 3.62
CA SER A 146 1.72 23.44 4.53
C SER A 146 1.81 22.75 5.89
N VAL A 147 1.17 21.59 6.04
CA VAL A 147 1.10 20.84 7.30
C VAL A 147 2.35 19.95 7.44
N LEU A 148 3.07 20.13 8.56
CA LEU A 148 4.20 19.28 8.94
C LEU A 148 3.79 17.79 8.95
N PHE A 149 4.68 16.92 8.46
CA PHE A 149 4.43 15.47 8.30
C PHE A 149 3.30 15.12 7.31
N SER A 150 3.07 15.99 6.34
CA SER A 150 2.23 15.68 5.18
C SER A 150 2.80 16.33 3.92
N GLY A 151 2.57 15.70 2.77
CA GLY A 151 3.02 16.24 1.48
C GLY A 151 3.13 15.16 0.41
N SER A 152 3.73 15.54 -0.71
CA SER A 152 4.05 14.65 -1.83
C SER A 152 5.30 13.80 -1.54
N PHE A 153 5.61 12.84 -2.42
CA PHE A 153 6.89 12.14 -2.35
C PHE A 153 8.08 13.08 -2.54
N LEU A 154 7.94 14.14 -3.35
CA LEU A 154 9.00 15.13 -3.53
C LEU A 154 9.31 15.88 -2.22
N ASP A 155 8.26 16.27 -1.48
CA ASP A 155 8.42 16.94 -0.17
C ASP A 155 9.12 16.01 0.83
N LEU A 156 8.76 14.71 0.81
CA LEU A 156 9.40 13.70 1.66
C LEU A 156 10.88 13.49 1.29
N GLN A 157 11.21 13.46 0.00
CA GLN A 157 12.60 13.35 -0.48
C GLN A 157 13.45 14.56 -0.05
N GLN A 158 12.92 15.77 -0.25
CA GLN A 158 13.66 17.01 0.04
C GLN A 158 13.94 17.22 1.54
N ASN A 159 13.07 16.70 2.40
CA ASN A 159 13.17 16.84 3.85
C ASN A 159 13.43 15.50 4.55
N TRP A 160 13.99 14.52 3.83
CA TRP A 160 14.13 13.14 4.28
C TRP A 160 14.80 13.01 5.64
N GLU A 161 15.92 13.70 5.84
CA GLU A 161 16.70 13.68 7.08
C GLU A 161 15.87 14.14 8.29
N ASP A 162 15.02 15.14 8.12
CA ASP A 162 14.13 15.63 9.20
C ASP A 162 13.10 14.57 9.60
N TYR A 163 12.66 13.74 8.65
CA TYR A 163 11.72 12.66 8.92
C TYR A 163 12.36 11.44 9.56
N VAL A 164 13.61 11.13 9.21
CA VAL A 164 14.30 9.92 9.73
C VAL A 164 15.25 10.17 10.89
N VAL A 165 15.52 11.42 11.27
CA VAL A 165 16.37 11.75 12.42
C VAL A 165 15.86 11.04 13.70
N GLY A 166 16.70 10.26 14.36
CA GLY A 166 16.31 9.49 15.56
C GLY A 166 15.50 8.21 15.28
N LEU A 167 15.31 7.83 14.01
CA LEU A 167 14.88 6.48 13.61
C LEU A 167 16.04 5.58 13.16
N ARG A 168 17.24 6.17 12.99
CA ARG A 168 18.48 5.49 12.59
C ARG A 168 19.26 4.96 13.79
#